data_AF-E0UGV4-F1
#
_entry.id   AF-E0UGV4-F1
#
_cell.length_a   1.000
_cell.length_b   1.000
_cell.length_c   1.000
_cell.angle_alpha   90.00
_cell.angle_beta   90.00
_cell.angle_gamma   90.00
#
_symmetry.space_group_name_H-M   'P 1'
#
loop_
_entity.id
_entity.type
_entity.pdbx_description
1 polymer ?
#
loop_
_entity_poly.entity_id
_entity_poly.type
_entity_poly.pdbx_seq_one_letter_code
_entity_poly.pdbx_strand_id
1 'polypeptide(L)'
;MANSPLVSIRIPAETLERLDDLAQKLYPSRRRGKNPNRSQVILDAIEEFLTNHSCEESQELPLEDQVNQILQQYQKHLEQSIKEYIDEKFLAYAYNLENRLQTSRKILNKSINQ
;
A
#
# COMPACT_ATOMS: atom_id res chain seq x y z
N MET A 1 -28.91 -2.05 -33.42
CA MET A 1 -27.82 -2.05 -32.43
C MET A 1 -26.81 -3.10 -32.87
N ALA A 2 -25.93 -2.73 -33.80
CA ALA A 2 -24.97 -3.64 -34.41
C ALA A 2 -23.59 -3.30 -33.84
N ASN A 3 -22.92 -4.30 -33.28
CA ASN A 3 -21.56 -4.27 -32.69
C ASN A 3 -21.42 -3.98 -31.18
N SER A 4 -22.37 -4.38 -30.33
CA SER A 4 -22.11 -4.43 -28.88
C SER A 4 -21.32 -5.71 -28.54
N PRO A 5 -20.21 -5.63 -27.77
CA PRO A 5 -19.45 -6.81 -27.37
C PRO A 5 -20.31 -7.75 -26.52
N LEU A 6 -20.29 -9.04 -26.85
CA LEU A 6 -20.98 -10.05 -26.07
C LEU A 6 -20.09 -10.46 -24.89
N VAL A 7 -20.61 -10.26 -23.67
CA VAL A 7 -19.92 -10.64 -22.45
C VAL A 7 -20.69 -11.76 -21.77
N SER A 8 -19.98 -12.84 -21.42
CA SER A 8 -20.53 -13.97 -20.68
C SER A 8 -19.89 -14.03 -19.29
N ILE A 9 -20.72 -13.99 -18.25
CA ILE A 9 -20.29 -14.03 -16.85
C ILE A 9 -20.91 -15.25 -16.15
N ARG A 10 -20.16 -15.86 -15.25
CA ARG A 10 -20.67 -16.94 -14.38
C ARG A 10 -21.12 -16.33 -13.07
N ILE A 11 -22.37 -16.58 -12.70
CA ILE A 11 -22.99 -16.04 -11.49
C ILE A 11 -23.66 -17.22 -10.75
N PRO A 12 -23.67 -17.23 -9.41
CA PRO A 12 -24.45 -18.20 -8.64
C PRO A 12 -25.93 -18.22 -9.03
N ALA A 13 -26.55 -19.41 -9.00
CA ALA A 13 -27.96 -19.60 -9.38
C ALA A 13 -28.92 -18.76 -8.53
N GLU A 14 -28.68 -18.68 -7.22
CA GLU A 14 -29.50 -17.87 -6.29
C GLU A 14 -29.50 -16.38 -6.66
N THR A 15 -28.35 -15.86 -7.10
CA THR A 15 -28.23 -14.46 -7.53
C THR A 15 -28.94 -14.24 -8.87
N LEU A 16 -28.90 -15.23 -9.77
CA LEU A 16 -29.61 -15.19 -11.04
C LEU A 16 -31.13 -15.12 -10.84
N GLU A 17 -31.67 -15.92 -9.93
CA GLU A 17 -33.11 -15.92 -9.60
C GLU A 17 -33.57 -14.57 -9.03
N ARG A 18 -32.80 -13.98 -8.11
CA ARG A 18 -33.09 -12.63 -7.59
C ARG A 18 -33.06 -11.57 -8.69
N LEU A 19 -32.14 -11.71 -9.64
CA LEU A 19 -32.03 -10.80 -10.78
C LEU A 19 -33.24 -10.95 -11.72
N ASP A 20 -33.73 -12.17 -11.90
CA ASP A 20 -34.96 -12.44 -12.66
C ASP A 20 -36.18 -11.78 -12.05
N ASP A 21 -36.36 -11.91 -10.74
CA ASP A 21 -37.46 -11.28 -10.02
C ASP A 21 -37.41 -9.76 -10.14
N LEU A 22 -36.21 -9.17 -10.04
CA LEU A 22 -35.99 -7.73 -10.23
C LEU A 22 -36.30 -7.30 -11.66
N ALA A 23 -35.82 -8.06 -12.65
CA ALA A 23 -36.05 -7.79 -14.06
C ALA A 23 -37.53 -7.86 -14.42
N GLN A 24 -38.30 -8.78 -13.84
CA GLN A 24 -39.74 -8.86 -14.04
C GLN A 24 -40.48 -7.66 -13.44
N LYS A 25 -40.03 -7.16 -12.28
CA LYS A 25 -40.63 -5.99 -11.61
C LYS A 25 -40.34 -4.68 -12.35
N LEU A 26 -39.08 -4.47 -12.76
CA LEU A 26 -38.61 -3.20 -13.32
C LEU A 26 -38.81 -3.12 -14.85
N TYR A 27 -38.61 -4.22 -15.56
CA TYR A 27 -38.70 -4.30 -17.02
C TYR A 27 -39.67 -5.41 -17.44
N PRO A 28 -40.98 -5.26 -17.13
CA PRO A 28 -41.97 -6.27 -17.48
C PRO A 28 -41.96 -6.50 -18.99
N SER A 29 -41.77 -7.75 -19.39
CA SER A 29 -41.70 -8.14 -20.79
C SER A 29 -43.01 -7.78 -21.50
N ARG A 30 -42.96 -6.87 -22.48
CA ARG A 30 -44.14 -6.48 -23.28
C ARG A 30 -44.69 -7.61 -24.19
N ARG A 31 -44.03 -8.77 -24.26
CA ARG A 31 -44.46 -9.94 -25.03
C ARG A 31 -44.54 -11.15 -24.12
N ARG A 32 -45.71 -11.80 -24.06
CA ARG A 32 -45.93 -13.07 -23.34
C ARG A 32 -44.90 -14.10 -23.81
N GLY A 33 -44.20 -14.74 -22.87
CA GLY A 33 -43.28 -15.86 -23.12
C GLY A 33 -41.83 -15.47 -23.43
N LYS A 34 -41.43 -14.20 -23.25
CA LYS A 34 -40.04 -13.78 -23.44
C LYS A 34 -39.32 -13.71 -22.09
N ASN A 35 -38.11 -14.25 -22.03
CA ASN A 35 -37.26 -14.23 -20.85
C ASN A 35 -37.17 -12.81 -20.26
N PRO A 36 -37.08 -12.67 -18.92
CA PRO A 36 -36.92 -11.37 -18.28
C PRO A 36 -35.72 -10.60 -18.85
N ASN A 37 -35.82 -9.28 -18.94
CA ASN A 37 -34.77 -8.42 -19.50
C ASN A 37 -33.61 -8.24 -18.51
N ARG A 38 -32.93 -9.34 -18.16
CA ARG A 38 -31.78 -9.40 -17.24
C ARG A 38 -30.70 -8.40 -17.63
N SER A 39 -30.40 -8.32 -18.93
CA SER A 39 -29.37 -7.43 -19.46
C SER A 39 -29.64 -5.97 -19.16
N GLN A 40 -30.90 -5.54 -19.14
CA GLN A 40 -31.23 -4.15 -18.85
C GLN A 40 -30.98 -3.82 -17.38
N VAL A 41 -31.37 -4.71 -16.47
CA VAL A 41 -31.09 -4.55 -15.03
C VAL A 41 -29.59 -4.47 -14.77
N ILE A 42 -28.80 -5.31 -15.44
CA ILE A 42 -27.34 -5.32 -15.29
C ILE A 42 -26.72 -4.04 -15.82
N LEU A 43 -27.18 -3.55 -16.99
CA LEU A 43 -26.65 -2.31 -17.57
C LEU A 43 -26.96 -1.10 -16.69
N ASP A 44 -28.18 -1.00 -16.18
CA ASP A 44 -28.59 0.12 -15.31
C ASP A 44 -27.85 0.06 -13.97
N ALA A 45 -27.61 -1.14 -13.41
CA ALA A 45 -26.80 -1.29 -12.22
C ALA A 45 -25.32 -0.93 -12.45
N ILE A 46 -24.77 -1.21 -13.64
CA ILE A 46 -23.42 -0.78 -14.02
C ILE A 46 -23.37 0.73 -14.19
N GLU A 47 -24.38 1.33 -14.82
CA GLU A 47 -24.48 2.79 -14.97
C GLU A 47 -24.55 3.46 -13.59
N GLU A 48 -25.41 2.99 -12.70
CA GLU A 48 -25.52 3.47 -11.31
C GLU A 48 -24.20 3.28 -10.55
N PHE A 49 -23.55 2.12 -10.71
CA PHE A 49 -22.25 1.88 -10.11
C PHE A 49 -21.22 2.89 -10.61
N LEU A 50 -21.14 3.13 -11.92
CA LEU A 50 -20.21 4.09 -12.51
C LEU A 50 -20.51 5.53 -12.08
N THR A 51 -21.78 5.94 -12.02
CA THR A 51 -22.14 7.29 -11.56
C THR A 51 -21.82 7.49 -10.08
N ASN A 52 -21.99 6.45 -9.27
CA ASN A 52 -21.75 6.53 -7.82
C ASN A 52 -20.27 6.33 -7.47
N HIS A 53 -19.50 5.60 -8.28
CA HIS A 53 -18.09 5.27 -8.03
C HIS A 53 -17.10 6.04 -8.93
N SER A 54 -17.55 6.91 -9.85
CA SER A 54 -16.66 7.87 -10.53
C SER A 54 -16.09 8.94 -9.59
N CYS A 55 -16.31 8.83 -8.28
CA CYS A 55 -15.75 9.69 -7.23
C CYS A 55 -14.83 8.93 -6.26
N GLU A 56 -14.40 7.72 -6.63
CA GLU A 56 -13.22 7.07 -6.04
C GLU A 56 -12.22 6.78 -7.16
N GLU A 57 -11.82 7.84 -7.87
CA GLU A 57 -10.39 7.91 -8.22
C GLU A 57 -9.66 7.68 -6.91
N SER A 58 -9.05 6.50 -6.80
CA SER A 58 -8.05 6.26 -5.78
C SER A 58 -7.14 7.48 -5.84
N GLN A 59 -7.12 8.28 -4.79
CA GLN A 59 -6.11 9.30 -4.59
C GLN A 59 -4.79 8.54 -4.39
N GLU A 60 -4.29 7.92 -5.45
CA GLU A 60 -2.88 7.64 -5.58
C GLU A 60 -2.25 9.02 -5.53
N LEU A 61 -1.68 9.34 -4.36
CA LEU A 61 -0.78 10.48 -4.22
C LEU A 61 0.14 10.48 -5.46
N PRO A 62 0.32 11.63 -6.13
CA PRO A 62 1.14 11.68 -7.33
C PRO A 62 2.47 10.99 -7.05
N LEU A 63 2.95 10.19 -8.01
CA LEU A 63 4.16 9.36 -7.88
C LEU A 63 5.33 10.12 -7.24
N GLU A 64 5.43 11.42 -7.50
CA GLU A 64 6.41 12.35 -6.93
C GLU A 64 6.33 12.42 -5.39
N ASP A 65 5.13 12.50 -4.81
CA ASP A 65 4.94 12.55 -3.35
C ASP A 65 5.26 11.20 -2.70
N GLN A 66 4.95 10.08 -3.36
CA GLN A 66 5.32 8.75 -2.89
C GLN A 66 6.84 8.56 -2.89
N VAL A 67 7.52 8.98 -3.96
CA VAL A 67 8.98 8.93 -4.07
C VAL A 67 9.64 9.82 -3.01
N ASN A 68 9.11 11.03 -2.78
CA ASN A 68 9.64 11.94 -1.76
C ASN A 68 9.51 11.37 -0.35
N GLN A 69 8.38 10.73 -0.02
CA GLN A 69 8.21 10.08 1.29
C GLN A 69 9.20 8.93 1.49
N ILE A 70 9.41 8.10 0.47
CA ILE A 70 10.38 7.00 0.50
C ILE A 70 11.79 7.56 0.71
N LEU A 71 12.19 8.58 -0.05
CA LEU A 71 13.51 9.21 0.07
C LEU A 71 13.74 9.79 1.47
N GLN A 72 12.74 10.46 2.06
CA GLN A 72 12.85 11.01 3.43
C GLN A 72 12.99 9.91 4.49
N GLN A 73 12.28 8.79 4.32
CA GLN A 73 12.41 7.64 5.22
C GLN A 73 13.81 7.00 5.13
N TYR A 74 14.31 6.80 3.91
CA TYR A 74 15.66 6.28 3.68
C TYR A 74 16.74 7.21 4.26
N GLN A 75 16.58 8.53 4.10
CA GLN A 75 17.52 9.50 4.64
C GLN A 75 17.59 9.43 6.18
N LYS A 76 16.44 9.40 6.87
CA LYS A 76 16.42 9.26 8.34
C LYS A 76 17.07 7.97 8.82
N HIS A 77 16.80 6.87 8.12
CA HIS A 77 17.40 5.58 8.48
C HIS A 77 18.92 5.58 8.27
N LEU A 78 19.41 6.20 7.19
CA LEU A 78 20.85 6.36 6.95
C LEU A 78 21.52 7.24 8.00
N GLU A 79 20.92 8.38 8.33
CA GLU A 79 21.44 9.28 9.37
C GLU A 79 21.55 8.57 10.72
N GLN A 80 20.54 7.77 11.08
CA GLN A 80 20.55 7.01 12.32
C GLN A 80 21.63 5.90 12.31
N SER A 81 21.74 5.15 11.21
CA SER A 81 22.77 4.12 11.08
C SER A 81 24.19 4.68 11.12
N ILE A 82 24.43 5.84 10.48
CA ILE A 82 25.72 6.53 10.54
C ILE A 82 26.01 6.99 11.98
N LYS A 83 25.01 7.53 12.68
CA LYS A 83 25.17 7.98 14.06
C LYS A 83 25.54 6.82 14.98
N GLU A 84 24.82 5.70 14.89
CA GLU A 84 25.10 4.49 15.68
C GLU A 84 26.51 3.96 15.43
N TYR A 85 26.94 3.93 14.15
CA TYR A 85 28.30 3.54 13.79
C TYR A 85 29.36 4.48 14.38
N ILE A 86 29.14 5.80 14.32
CA ILE A 86 30.06 6.78 14.91
C ILE A 86 30.12 6.60 16.42
N ASP A 87 28.98 6.48 17.10
CA ASP A 87 28.91 6.31 18.55
C ASP A 87 29.67 5.05 19.00
N GLU A 88 29.48 3.92 18.29
CA GLU A 88 30.20 2.67 18.58
C GLU A 88 31.72 2.82 18.39
N LYS A 89 32.16 3.42 17.27
CA LYS A 89 33.59 3.63 17.01
C LYS A 89 34.22 4.63 17.98
N PHE A 90 33.48 5.66 18.37
CA PHE A 90 33.96 6.68 19.30
C PHE A 90 34.12 6.09 20.71
N LEU A 91 33.16 5.27 21.17
CA LEU A 91 33.26 4.55 22.43
C LEU A 91 34.46 3.59 22.45
N ALA A 92 34.66 2.83 21.38
CA ALA A 92 35.81 1.94 21.25
C ALA A 92 37.14 2.72 21.26
N TYR A 93 37.19 3.88 20.59
CA TYR A 93 38.36 4.74 20.59
C TYR A 93 38.66 5.32 21.99
N ALA A 94 37.63 5.83 22.68
CA ALA A 94 37.76 6.39 24.02
C ALA A 94 38.27 5.35 25.03
N TYR A 95 37.72 4.14 25.00
CA TYR A 95 38.16 3.03 25.85
C TYR A 95 39.64 2.66 25.62
N ASN A 96 40.05 2.57 24.36
CA ASN A 96 41.44 2.26 24.01
C ASN A 96 42.41 3.38 24.40
N LEU A 97 41.98 4.64 24.29
CA LEU A 97 42.75 5.80 24.72
C LEU A 97 42.97 5.79 26.24
N GLU A 98 41.93 5.54 27.01
CA GLU A 98 42.02 5.50 28.47
C GLU A 98 42.98 4.39 28.94
N ASN A 99 42.87 3.20 28.36
CA ASN A 99 43.79 2.10 28.66
C ASN A 99 45.25 2.45 28.35
N ARG A 100 45.51 3.16 27.24
CA ARG A 100 46.86 3.68 26.90
C ARG A 100 47.38 4.72 27.90
N LEU A 101 46.52 5.62 28.36
CA LEU A 101 46.91 6.65 29.34
C LEU A 101 47.16 6.06 30.74
N GLN A 102 46.36 5.08 31.15
CA GLN A 102 46.55 4.40 32.42
C GLN A 102 47.83 3.56 32.44
N THR A 103 48.13 2.84 31.35
CA THR A 103 49.37 2.06 31.23
C THR A 103 50.60 2.95 31.25
N SER A 104 50.60 4.06 30.50
CA SER A 104 51.70 5.02 30.51
C SER A 104 51.90 5.68 31.88
N ARG A 105 50.83 6.05 32.60
CA ARG A 105 50.93 6.53 34.00
C ARG A 105 51.55 5.51 34.95
N LYS A 106 51.17 4.24 34.84
CA LYS A 106 51.73 3.15 35.68
C LYS A 106 53.23 2.97 35.44
N ILE A 107 53.68 3.06 34.19
CA ILE A 107 55.10 2.98 33.83
C ILE A 107 55.88 4.16 34.43
N LEU A 108 55.35 5.38 34.29
CA LEU A 108 55.98 6.61 34.76
C LEU A 108 56.11 6.65 36.29
N ASN A 109 55.08 6.21 37.02
CA ASN A 109 55.14 6.11 38.48
C ASN A 109 56.11 5.03 38.98
N LYS A 110 56.35 3.99 38.17
CA LYS A 110 57.31 2.93 38.50
C LYS A 110 58.76 3.39 38.27
N SER A 111 59.01 4.25 37.28
CA SER A 111 60.34 4.82 37.03
C SER A 111 60.74 5.94 37.99
N ILE A 112 59.77 6.62 38.63
CA ILE A 112 60.04 7.70 39.61
C ILE A 112 60.38 7.13 41.00
N ASN A 113 59.91 5.92 41.32
CA ASN A 113 60.10 5.27 42.63
C ASN A 113 61.28 4.27 42.65
N GLN A 114 62.16 4.30 41.66
CA GLN A 114 63.43 3.55 41.61
C GLN A 114 64.60 4.52 41.73
#